data_AF-A0A2P5CKH4-F1
#
_entry.id   AF-A0A2P5CKH4-F1
#
_cell.length_a   1.000
_cell.length_b   1.000
_cell.length_c   1.000
_cell.angle_alpha   90.00
_cell.angle_beta   90.00
_cell.angle_gamma   90.00
#
_symmetry.space_group_name_H-M   'P 1'
#
loop_
_entity.id
_entity.type
_entity.pdbx_description
1 polymer ?
#
loop_
_entity_poly.entity_id
_entity_poly.type
_entity_poly.pdbx_seq_one_letter_code
_entity_poly.pdbx_strand_id
1 'polypeptide(L)' 'MVECVIENNEQQPKEEELKLKDVGLFLDMVMIAHTNSGKERTLEEWAYVLGHAGFIRHTVRSINAVSSVIEAFPA' A
#
# COMPACT_ATOMS: atom_id res chain seq x y z
N MET A 1 12.29 10.93 -16.28
CA MET A 1 11.83 12.06 -15.46
C MET A 1 10.33 12.14 -15.68
N VAL A 2 9.54 11.68 -14.71
CA VAL A 2 8.07 11.79 -14.76
C VAL A 2 7.73 12.98 -13.90
N GLU A 3 7.17 14.03 -14.49
CA GLU A 3 6.66 15.18 -13.76
C GLU A 3 5.13 15.08 -13.73
N CYS A 4 4.55 15.25 -12.54
CA CYS A 4 3.10 15.31 -12.34
C CYS A 4 2.68 16.76 -12.07
N VAL A 5 1.74 17.25 -12.88
CA VAL A 5 0.97 18.47 -12.61
C VAL A 5 -0.33 18.04 -11.95
N ILE A 6 -0.58 18.51 -10.73
CA ILE A 6 -1.80 18.20 -9.99
C ILE A 6 -2.75 19.41 -10.11
N GLU A 7 -3.91 19.20 -10.73
CA GLU A 7 -4.98 20.19 -10.84
C GLU A 7 -5.92 20.12 -9.62
N ASN A 8 -6.21 21.28 -9.04
CA ASN A 8 -6.99 21.41 -7.81
C ASN A 8 -8.49 21.36 -8.10
N ASN A 9 -9.22 20.36 -7.59
CA ASN A 9 -10.61 20.60 -7.18
C ASN A 9 -11.14 19.64 -6.08
N GLU A 10 -11.30 20.26 -4.90
CA GLU A 10 -12.31 20.11 -3.85
C GLU A 10 -12.98 18.75 -3.58
N GLN A 11 -12.28 17.95 -2.78
CA GLN A 11 -12.72 17.47 -1.47
C GLN A 11 -11.42 17.21 -0.72
N GLN A 12 -11.19 17.84 0.44
CA GLN A 12 -9.91 17.74 1.15
C GLN A 12 -9.96 16.60 2.19
N PRO A 13 -9.44 15.40 1.90
CA PRO A 13 -8.85 14.57 2.95
C PRO A 13 -7.79 15.40 3.67
N LYS A 14 -7.54 15.12 4.95
CA LYS A 14 -6.46 15.76 5.71
C LYS A 14 -5.18 15.71 4.87
N GLU A 15 -4.51 16.84 4.70
CA GLU A 15 -3.38 17.02 3.78
C GLU A 15 -2.29 15.94 3.93
N GLU A 16 -2.11 15.44 5.15
CA GLU A 16 -1.20 14.34 5.48
C GLU A 16 -1.61 13.00 4.85
N GLU A 17 -2.91 12.69 4.79
CA GLU A 17 -3.43 11.46 4.19
C GLU A 17 -3.33 11.49 2.65
N LEU A 18 -3.48 12.66 2.03
CA LEU A 18 -3.25 12.87 0.60
C LEU A 18 -1.78 12.63 0.25
N LYS A 19 -0.85 13.24 1.00
CA LYS A 19 0.59 13.05 0.79
C LYS A 19 1.01 11.58 0.92
N LEU A 20 0.44 10.85 1.88
CA LEU A 20 0.74 9.42 2.05
C LEU A 20 0.20 8.56 0.89
N LYS A 21 -0.97 8.89 0.35
CA LYS A 21 -1.53 8.20 -0.83
C LYS A 21 -0.67 8.42 -2.08
N ASP A 22 -0.21 9.64 -2.31
CA ASP A 22 0.67 9.96 -3.44
C ASP A 22 2.02 9.22 -3.33
N VAL A 23 2.58 9.11 -2.13
CA VAL A 23 3.80 8.32 -1.89
C VAL A 23 3.56 6.83 -2.11
N GLY A 24 2.41 6.28 -1.72
CA GLY A 24 2.06 4.88 -1.99
C GLY A 24 2.01 4.54 -3.48
N LEU A 25 1.40 5.42 -4.29
CA LEU A 25 1.37 5.28 -5.75
C LEU A 25 2.77 5.39 -6.38
N PHE A 26 3.60 6.31 -5.89
CA PHE A 26 4.98 6.43 -6.33
C PHE A 26 5.77 5.14 -6.03
N LEU A 27 5.61 4.55 -4.84
CA LEU A 27 6.27 3.30 -4.47
C LEU A 27 5.80 2.12 -5.34
N ASP A 28 4.51 2.04 -5.69
CA ASP A 28 4.02 1.01 -6.60
C ASP A 28 4.67 1.10 -7.99
N MET A 29 4.81 2.31 -8.54
CA MET A 29 5.56 2.53 -9.78
C MET A 29 7.03 2.14 -9.66
N VAL A 30 7.67 2.43 -8.52
CA VAL A 30 9.05 2.04 -8.24
C VAL A 30 9.19 0.52 -8.23
N MET A 31 8.23 -0.21 -7.63
CA MET A 31 8.24 -1.67 -7.60
C MET A 31 8.11 -2.29 -9.00
N ILE A 32 7.27 -1.73 -9.87
CA ILE A 32 7.15 -2.15 -11.27
C ILE A 32 8.47 -1.94 -12.02
N ALA A 33 9.15 -0.82 -11.79
CA ALA A 33 10.39 -0.49 -12.49
C ALA A 33 11.60 -1.34 -12.05
N HIS A 34 11.64 -1.79 -10.79
CA HIS A 34 12.81 -2.45 -10.20
C HIS A 34 12.65 -3.96 -9.97
N THR A 35 11.46 -4.51 -10.19
CA THR A 35 11.21 -5.94 -10.02
C THR A 35 10.40 -6.49 -11.19
N ASN A 36 10.55 -7.78 -11.50
CA ASN A 36 9.86 -8.38 -12.66
C ASN A 36 8.33 -8.48 -12.48
N SER A 37 7.83 -8.45 -11.24
CA SER A 37 6.41 -8.66 -10.91
C SER A 37 6.00 -8.14 -9.53
N GLY A 38 6.80 -7.25 -8.93
CA GLY A 38 6.48 -6.63 -7.65
C GLY A 38 5.42 -5.55 -7.79
N LYS A 39 4.63 -5.41 -6.73
CA LYS A 39 3.53 -4.45 -6.60
C LYS A 39 3.24 -4.21 -5.14
N GLU A 40 2.72 -3.03 -4.82
CA GLU A 40 2.01 -2.79 -3.57
C GLU A 40 0.66 -3.50 -3.61
N ARG A 41 0.18 -3.99 -2.45
CA ARG A 41 -1.02 -4.84 -2.36
C ARG A 41 -2.11 -4.20 -1.52
N THR A 42 -3.35 -4.41 -1.92
CA THR A 42 -4.52 -4.10 -1.09
C THR A 42 -4.64 -5.08 0.08
N LEU A 43 -5.50 -4.77 1.05
CA LEU A 43 -5.79 -5.66 2.18
C LEU A 43 -6.34 -7.02 1.71
N GLU A 44 -7.17 -7.03 0.67
CA GLU A 44 -7.78 -8.25 0.10
C GLU A 44 -6.72 -9.15 -0.55
N GLU A 45 -5.78 -8.55 -1.27
CA GLU A 45 -4.67 -9.30 -1.88
C GLU A 45 -3.72 -9.86 -0.82
N TRP A 46 -3.46 -9.11 0.25
CA TRP A 46 -2.71 -9.63 1.40
C TRP A 46 -3.45 -10.79 2.07
N ALA A 47 -4.76 -10.68 2.29
CA ALA A 47 -5.57 -11.75 2.85
C ALA A 47 -5.50 -13.03 1.99
N TYR A 48 -5.59 -12.88 0.67
CA TYR A 48 -5.46 -13.99 -0.27
C TYR A 48 -4.10 -14.68 -0.16
N VAL A 49 -3.00 -13.92 -0.20
CA VAL A 49 -1.63 -14.45 -0.14
C VAL A 49 -1.37 -15.14 1.21
N LEU A 50 -1.76 -14.53 2.32
CA LEU A 50 -1.57 -15.08 3.65
C LEU A 50 -2.38 -16.37 3.85
N GLY A 51 -3.62 -16.40 3.36
CA GLY A 51 -4.44 -17.61 3.39
C GLY A 51 -3.81 -18.76 2.59
N HIS A 52 -3.30 -18.48 1.40
CA HIS A 52 -2.61 -19.49 0.58
C HIS A 52 -1.28 -19.95 1.20
N ALA A 53 -0.63 -19.12 2.01
CA ALA A 53 0.56 -19.47 2.75
C ALA A 53 0.28 -20.26 4.04
N GLY A 54 -0.99 -20.54 4.39
CA GLY A 54 -1.37 -21.34 5.55
C GLY A 54 -1.63 -20.56 6.84
N PHE A 55 -1.71 -19.23 6.77
CA PHE A 55 -2.13 -18.42 7.91
C PHE A 55 -3.66 -18.37 8.00
N ILE A 56 -4.19 -18.72 9.16
CA ILE A 56 -5.65 -18.78 9.39
C ILE A 56 -6.23 -17.42 9.79
N ARG A 57 -5.41 -16.55 10.35
CA ARG A 57 -5.79 -15.23 10.83
C ARG A 57 -4.68 -14.24 10.54
N HIS A 58 -5.05 -13.02 10.22
CA HIS A 58 -4.11 -11.91 10.11
C HIS A 58 -4.76 -10.61 10.57
N THR A 59 -3.94 -9.62 10.90
CA THR A 59 -4.36 -8.27 11.24
C THR A 59 -3.40 -7.29 10.57
N VAL A 60 -3.94 -6.24 9.97
CA VAL A 60 -3.15 -5.16 9.37
C VAL A 60 -3.36 -3.90 10.19
N ARG A 61 -2.27 -3.32 10.68
CA ARG A 61 -2.29 -2.09 11.48
C ARG A 61 -1.55 -0.99 10.72
N SER A 62 -2.26 0.12 10.50
CA SER A 62 -1.61 1.36 10.10
C SER A 62 -0.76 1.88 11.26
N ILE A 63 0.45 2.33 10.93
CA ILE A 63 1.34 3.06 11.83
C ILE A 63 1.51 4.48 11.30
N ASN A 64 2.14 5.37 12.06
CA ASN A 64 2.43 6.74 11.60
C ASN A 64 3.60 6.76 10.59
N ALA A 65 3.46 6.00 9.50
CA ALA A 65 4.40 5.87 8.39
C ALA A 65 3.65 5.42 7.12
N VAL A 66 4.33 5.47 5.97
CA VAL A 66 3.78 4.97 4.69
C VAL A 66 3.51 3.45 4.75
N SER A 67 4.33 2.71 5.50
CA SER A 67 4.20 1.27 5.66
C SER A 67 3.12 0.89 6.68
N SER A 68 2.59 -0.33 6.57
CA SER A 68 1.71 -0.95 7.56
C SER A 68 2.38 -2.19 8.18
N VAL A 69 1.96 -2.56 9.39
CA VAL A 69 2.39 -3.80 10.05
C VAL A 69 1.35 -4.89 9.78
N ILE A 70 1.80 -6.05 9.32
CA ILE A 70 0.96 -7.23 9.09
C ILE A 70 1.34 -8.29 10.14
N GLU A 71 0.39 -8.63 11.01
CA GLU A 71 0.50 -9.72 11.98
C GLU A 71 -0.22 -10.94 11.40
N ALA A 72 0.48 -12.03 11.13
CA ALA A 72 -0.10 -13.26 10.59
C ALA A 72 0.08 -14.42 11.57
N PHE A 73 -1.00 -15.17 11.83
CA PHE A 73 -1.05 -16.22 12.83
C PHE A 73 -1.24 -17.59 12.14
N PRO A 74 -0.30 -18.55 12.34
CA PRO A 74 -0.44 -19.89 11.78
C PRO A 74 -1.60 -20.65 12.45
N ALA A 75 -1.97 -21.78 11.84
CA ALA A 75 -2.87 -22.76 12.43
C ALA A 75 -2.27 -23.41 13.68
#